data_AF-A0A4Y9SSW7-F1
#
_entry.id   AF-A0A4Y9SSW7-F1
#
_cell.length_a   1.000
_cell.length_b   1.000
_cell.length_c   1.000
_cell.angle_alpha   90.00
_cell.angle_beta   90.00
_cell.angle_gamma   90.00
#
_symmetry.space_group_name_H-M   'P 1'
#
loop_
_entity.id
_entity.type
_entity.pdbx_description
1 polymer ?
#
loop_
_entity_poly.entity_id
_entity_poly.type
_entity_poly.pdbx_seq_one_letter_code
_entity_poly.pdbx_strand_id
1 'polypeptide(L)' 'MKSNYSNTATLKTLMTAPPMSAAKHAEVMRKRIAQRRMVEEAREMKKAESQLLEFERRE' A
#
# COMPACT_ATOMS: atom_id res chain seq x y z
N MET A 1 -8.56 -10.15 -8.86
CA MET A 1 -7.65 -8.99 -8.82
C MET A 1 -8.48 -7.71 -8.85
N LYS A 2 -8.49 -6.91 -7.78
CA LYS A 2 -9.20 -5.63 -7.76
C LYS A 2 -8.38 -4.64 -8.59
N SER A 3 -8.78 -4.40 -9.84
CA SER A 3 -8.11 -3.44 -10.71
C SER A 3 -8.35 -2.03 -10.16
N ASN A 4 -7.33 -1.45 -9.51
CA ASN A 4 -7.34 -0.05 -9.06
C ASN A 4 -7.15 0.94 -10.24
N TYR A 5 -7.21 0.45 -11.49
CA TYR A 5 -6.94 1.21 -12.71
C TYR A 5 -8.20 1.73 -13.42
N SER A 6 -9.38 1.62 -12.80
CA SER A 6 -10.56 2.32 -13.32
C SER A 6 -10.46 3.80 -12.94
N ASN A 7 -9.58 4.53 -13.63
CA ASN A 7 -9.56 5.98 -13.56
C ASN A 7 -10.67 6.51 -14.48
N THR A 8 -11.75 7.02 -13.88
CA THR A 8 -12.90 7.58 -14.59
C THR A 8 -12.78 9.08 -14.84
N ALA A 9 -11.63 9.70 -14.53
CA ALA A 9 -11.41 11.12 -14.76
C ALA A 9 -11.27 11.40 -16.27
N THR A 10 -11.98 12.41 -16.77
CA THR A 10 -11.86 12.85 -18.16
C THR A 10 -10.63 13.74 -18.33
N LEU A 11 -10.08 13.81 -19.55
CA LEU A 11 -8.93 14.68 -19.84
C LEU A 11 -9.20 16.13 -19.45
N LYS A 12 -10.41 16.64 -19.72
CA LYS A 12 -10.83 18.00 -19.33
C LYS A 12 -10.67 18.20 -17.82
N THR A 13 -11.17 17.26 -17.02
CA THR A 13 -11.06 17.36 -15.55
C THR A 13 -9.61 17.32 -15.06
N LEU A 14 -8.74 16.53 -15.70
CA LEU A 14 -7.33 16.45 -15.30
C LEU A 14 -6.57 17.76 -15.60
N MET A 15 -6.92 18.43 -16.70
CA MET A 15 -6.27 19.67 -17.14
C MET A 15 -6.77 20.92 -16.42
N THR A 16 -8.00 20.89 -15.89
CA THR A 16 -8.61 22.05 -15.22
C THR A 16 -8.71 21.90 -13.70
N ALA A 17 -8.33 20.74 -13.14
CA ALA A 17 -8.37 20.54 -11.71
C ALA A 17 -7.30 21.41 -11.01
N PRO A 18 -7.65 22.06 -9.88
CA PRO A 18 -6.66 22.76 -9.08
C PRO A 18 -5.66 21.76 -8.47
N PRO A 19 -4.43 22.21 -8.16
CA PRO A 19 -3.46 21.36 -7.47
C PRO A 19 -4.03 20.90 -6.12
N MET A 20 -3.73 19.66 -5.76
CA MET A 20 -4.16 19.07 -4.49
C MET A 20 -3.63 19.89 -3.30
N SER A 21 -4.47 20.14 -2.30
CA SER A 21 -4.04 20.84 -1.09
C SER A 21 -3.05 19.99 -0.28
N ALA A 22 -2.17 20.66 0.47
CA ALA A 22 -1.18 19.98 1.32
C ALA A 22 -1.85 19.02 2.35
N ALA A 23 -2.98 19.43 2.92
CA ALA A 23 -3.77 18.60 3.84
C ALA A 23 -4.29 17.33 3.15
N LYS A 24 -4.82 17.45 1.93
CA LYS A 24 -5.32 16.30 1.17
C LYS A 24 -4.19 15.37 0.74
N HIS A 25 -3.06 15.93 0.35
CA HIS A 25 -1.86 15.16 0.04
C HIS A 25 -1.37 14.34 1.25
N ALA A 26 -1.31 14.96 2.44
CA ALA A 26 -0.93 14.27 3.68
C ALA A 26 -1.88 13.13 4.04
N GLU A 27 -3.19 13.30 3.84
CA GLU A 27 -4.17 12.22 4.01
C GLU A 27 -3.93 11.05 3.06
N VAL A 28 -3.73 11.32 1.77
CA VAL A 28 -3.42 10.29 0.76
C VAL A 28 -2.13 9.55 1.12
N MET A 29 -1.11 10.26 1.56
CA MET A 29 0.16 9.66 1.97
C MET A 29 0.02 8.78 3.20
N ARG A 30 -0.73 9.22 4.23
CA ARG A 30 -1.02 8.40 5.41
C ARG A 30 -1.72 7.09 5.03
N LYS A 31 -2.72 7.16 4.14
CA LYS A 31 -3.42 5.96 3.64
C LYS A 31 -2.47 5.00 2.90
N ARG A 32 -1.59 5.53 2.05
CA ARG A 32 -0.60 4.72 1.33
C ARG A 32 0.40 4.05 2.28
N ILE A 33 0.88 4.77 3.29
CA ILE A 33 1.80 4.23 4.30
C ILE A 33 1.13 3.11 5.07
N ALA A 34 -0.11 3.29 5.52
CA ALA A 34 -0.85 2.26 6.25
C ALA A 34 -1.02 0.97 5.42
N GLN A 35 -1.37 1.10 4.14
CA GLN A 35 -1.49 -0.04 3.24
C GLN A 35 -0.15 -0.76 3.02
N ARG A 36 0.95 -0.01 2.88
CA ARG A 36 2.30 -0.60 2.73
C ARG A 36 2.71 -1.35 3.99
N ARG A 37 2.57 -0.72 5.16
CA ARG A 37 2.89 -1.33 6.46
C ARG A 37 2.15 -2.65 6.67
N MET A 38 0.84 -2.68 6.40
CA MET A 38 0.04 -3.91 6.52
C MET A 38 0.60 -5.07 5.67
N VAL A 39 1.07 -4.78 4.45
CA VAL A 39 1.65 -5.80 3.57
C VAL A 39 3.05 -6.20 4.04
N GLU A 40 3.86 -5.25 4.50
CA GLU A 40 5.21 -5.51 5.01
C GLU A 40 5.17 -6.34 6.30
N GLU A 41 4.31 -5.97 7.26
CA GLU A 41 4.09 -6.73 8.50
C GLU A 41 3.63 -8.16 8.21
N ALA A 42 2.70 -8.35 7.28
CA ALA A 42 2.28 -9.69 6.86
C ALA A 42 3.42 -10.52 6.23
N ARG A 43 4.31 -9.88 5.46
CA ARG A 43 5.49 -10.54 4.88
C ARG A 43 6.52 -10.91 5.95
N GLU A 44 6.79 -10.01 6.89
CA GLU A 44 7.73 -10.26 7.99
C GLU A 44 7.23 -11.37 8.91
N MET A 45 5.92 -11.40 9.24
CA MET A 45 5.33 -12.50 10.01
C MET A 45 5.53 -13.86 9.31
N LYS A 46 5.26 -13.93 8.00
CA LYS A 46 5.47 -15.16 7.22
C LYS A 46 6.94 -15.59 7.20
N LYS A 47 7.85 -14.63 7.12
CA LYS A 47 9.29 -14.89 7.13
C LYS A 47 9.73 -15.42 8.50
N ALA A 48 9.26 -14.82 9.59
CA ALA A 48 9.53 -15.29 10.95
C ALA A 48 9.03 -16.72 11.17
N GLU A 49 7.80 -17.03 10.72
CA GLU A 49 7.24 -18.38 10.75
C GLU A 49 8.11 -19.38 9.98
N SER A 50 8.56 -19.05 8.77
CA SER A 50 9.45 -19.92 8.00
C SER A 50 10.79 -20.17 8.69
N GLN A 51 11.34 -19.16 9.37
CA GLN A 51 12.61 -19.29 10.10
C GLN A 51 12.46 -20.18 11.34
N LEU A 52 11.34 -20.08 12.06
CA LEU A 52 11.02 -20.96 13.19
C LEU A 52 10.90 -22.43 12.73
N LEU A 53 10.17 -22.68 11.65
CA LEU A 53 10.02 -24.03 11.07
C LEU A 53 11.33 -24.62 10.52
N GLU A 54 12.28 -23.78 10.12
CA GLU A 54 13.62 -24.22 9.74
C GLU A 54 14.49 -24.54 10.95
N PHE A 55 14.34 -23.78 12.04
CA PHE A 55 15.04 -24.04 13.31
C PHE A 55 14.58 -25.37 13.93
N GLU A 56 13.26 -25.59 14.04
CA GLU A 56 12.69 -26.84 14.58
C GLU A 56 13.03 -28.09 13.76
N ARG A 57 13.36 -27.94 12.47
CA ARG A 57 13.78 -29.06 11.60
C ARG A 57 15.26 -29.43 11.72
N ARG A 58 16.08 -28.56 12.32
CA ARG A 58 17.52 -28.77 12.48
C ARG A 58 17.88 -29.38 13.83
N GLU A 59 16.98 -29.31 14.80
CA GLU A 59 17.01 -30.02 16.09
C GLU A 59 16.35 -31.40 15.95
#